data_AF-A0A2Z4HII4-F1
#
_entry.id   AF-A0A2Z4HII4-F1
#
_cell.length_a   1.000
_cell.length_b   1.000
_cell.length_c   1.000
_cell.angle_alpha   90.00
_cell.angle_beta   90.00
_cell.angle_gamma   90.00
#
_symmetry.space_group_name_H-M   'P 1'
#
loop_
_entity.id
_entity.type
_entity.pdbx_description
1 polymer ?
#
loop_
_entity_poly.entity_id
_entity_poly.type
_entity_poly.pdbx_seq_one_letter_code
_entity_poly.pdbx_strand_id
1 'polypeptide(L)'
;ADGPGAATGPGDSRAMDFGSVFLLSAAKGDGDVVSGGAPSTAGSQPDGANVAELVVSRGFGTVIRHRDFEERSNYYDALLAAESRAMSGKKGIHSDRDPPVMHITDLTMASAKKARDFLPFLHRSRRISAVVEYVLSGHRFKLLIPKETCSIAFSFSGVRCPGRDEPYSD
;
A
#
# COMPACT_ATOMS: atom_id res chain seq x y z
N ALA A 1 39.57 -26.41 0.41
CA ALA A 1 39.25 -25.72 -0.87
C ALA A 1 37.99 -24.93 -0.60
N ASP A 2 38.18 -23.75 -0.04
CA ASP A 2 37.11 -22.87 0.42
C ASP A 2 36.49 -22.16 -0.78
N GLY A 3 35.19 -22.33 -0.95
CA GLY A 3 34.40 -21.65 -1.97
C GLY A 3 34.19 -20.18 -1.61
N PRO A 4 34.11 -19.27 -2.60
CA PRO A 4 34.03 -17.84 -2.36
C PRO A 4 32.67 -17.49 -1.73
N GLY A 5 32.72 -16.72 -0.65
CA GLY A 5 31.55 -16.18 0.04
C GLY A 5 30.70 -15.32 -0.88
N ALA A 6 29.39 -15.55 -0.82
CA ALA A 6 28.40 -14.76 -1.54
C ALA A 6 28.53 -13.29 -1.15
N ALA A 7 28.72 -12.43 -2.15
CA ALA A 7 28.68 -10.98 -1.98
C ALA A 7 27.28 -10.57 -1.53
N THR A 8 27.18 -10.03 -0.32
CA THR A 8 26.01 -9.30 0.16
C THR A 8 25.81 -8.09 -0.74
N GLY A 9 24.75 -8.12 -1.55
CA GLY A 9 24.25 -6.93 -2.25
C GLY A 9 23.91 -5.81 -1.26
N PRO A 10 23.79 -4.55 -1.73
CA PRO A 10 23.53 -3.42 -0.84
C PRO A 10 22.22 -3.69 -0.11
N GLY A 11 22.31 -3.84 1.21
CA GLY A 11 21.19 -4.15 2.07
C GLY A 11 20.11 -3.08 1.89
N ASP A 12 18.89 -3.53 1.60
CA ASP A 12 17.69 -2.71 1.58
C ASP A 12 17.59 -2.03 2.96
N SER A 13 18.03 -0.77 3.03
CA SER A 13 18.32 -0.05 4.28
C SER A 13 17.04 0.49 4.90
N ARG A 14 16.05 -0.39 5.09
CA ARG A 14 14.82 -0.08 5.82
C ARG A 14 15.17 0.07 7.29
N ALA A 15 15.57 1.27 7.68
CA ALA A 15 15.64 1.65 9.09
C ALA A 15 14.24 1.57 9.68
N MET A 16 13.95 0.46 10.35
CA MET A 16 12.75 0.27 11.16
C MET A 16 13.14 0.60 12.60
N ASP A 17 12.76 1.80 13.02
CA ASP A 17 12.80 2.21 14.41
C ASP A 17 11.41 2.02 15.02
N PHE A 18 11.31 1.92 16.34
CA PHE A 18 10.04 1.60 17.00
C PHE A 18 8.93 2.58 16.55
N GLY A 19 7.93 2.03 15.84
CA GLY A 19 6.80 2.80 15.32
C GLY A 19 7.11 3.74 14.16
N SER A 20 8.21 3.57 13.41
CA SER A 20 8.49 4.41 12.23
C SER A 20 9.12 3.66 11.07
N VAL A 21 8.61 3.97 9.87
CA VAL A 21 9.08 3.46 8.58
C VAL A 21 9.35 4.65 7.67
N PHE A 22 10.54 4.68 7.07
CA PHE A 22 10.95 5.75 6.17
C PHE A 22 10.98 5.29 4.72
N LEU A 23 10.39 6.10 3.84
CA LEU A 23 10.63 6.00 2.40
C LEU A 23 11.92 6.78 2.10
N LEU A 24 13.01 6.05 1.85
CA LEU A 24 14.22 6.67 1.34
C LEU A 24 13.90 7.30 -0.02
N SER A 25 14.28 8.57 -0.19
CA SER A 25 14.12 9.23 -1.49
C SER A 25 14.98 8.49 -2.51
N ALA A 26 14.32 7.74 -3.41
CA ALA A 26 14.98 7.28 -4.61
C ALA A 26 15.47 8.51 -5.37
N ALA A 27 16.77 8.57 -5.64
CA ALA A 27 17.41 9.66 -6.35
C ALA A 27 16.59 10.04 -7.60
N LYS A 28 16.01 11.25 -7.55
CA LYS A 28 15.43 12.05 -8.63
C LYS A 28 15.23 11.30 -9.97
N GLY A 29 14.08 10.65 -10.12
CA GLY A 29 13.55 10.18 -11.40
C GLY A 29 12.14 10.77 -11.60
N ASP A 30 11.94 11.47 -12.72
CA ASP A 30 10.76 12.25 -13.08
C ASP A 30 9.42 11.56 -12.82
N GLY A 31 8.47 12.30 -12.25
CA GLY A 31 7.05 11.91 -12.19
C GLY A 31 6.30 12.48 -11.00
N ASP A 32 5.96 13.77 -11.07
CA ASP A 32 4.92 14.49 -10.32
C ASP A 32 4.44 13.87 -8.99
N VAL A 33 5.34 13.81 -8.00
CA VAL A 33 4.97 13.62 -6.60
C VAL A 33 5.02 14.99 -5.96
N VAL A 34 3.85 15.55 -5.66
CA VAL A 34 3.66 16.84 -5.00
C VAL A 34 4.73 17.06 -3.94
N SER A 35 5.70 17.91 -4.28
CA SER A 35 6.69 18.46 -3.37
C SER A 35 5.97 19.38 -2.41
N GLY A 36 5.38 18.80 -1.37
CA GLY A 36 4.68 19.51 -0.31
C GLY A 36 5.30 19.28 1.08
N GLY A 37 6.55 18.81 1.13
CA GLY A 37 7.30 18.68 2.38
C GLY A 37 7.93 20.01 2.74
N ALA A 38 7.43 20.66 3.80
CA ALA A 38 8.20 21.71 4.46
C ALA A 38 9.56 21.13 4.90
N PRO A 39 10.66 21.91 4.85
CA PRO A 39 11.95 21.46 5.35
C PRO A 39 11.84 21.18 6.85
N SER A 40 12.39 20.04 7.25
CA SER A 40 12.42 19.50 8.60
C SER A 40 12.99 20.50 9.60
N THR A 41 12.15 21.05 10.48
CA THR A 41 12.60 21.71 11.69
C THR A 41 12.69 20.70 12.82
N ALA A 42 13.92 20.49 13.29
CA ALA A 42 14.35 19.80 14.53
C ALA A 42 14.54 18.27 14.46
N GLY A 43 15.82 17.88 14.57
CA GLY A 43 16.29 16.62 15.19
C GLY A 43 16.34 15.38 14.30
N SER A 44 17.51 15.07 13.74
CA SER A 44 17.96 13.72 13.34
C SER A 44 16.94 12.81 12.61
N GLN A 45 16.10 13.35 11.71
CA GLN A 45 15.33 12.46 10.84
C GLN A 45 16.28 11.84 9.79
N PRO A 46 16.28 10.51 9.61
CA PRO A 46 17.04 9.87 8.55
C PRO A 46 16.60 10.40 7.18
N ASP A 47 17.49 10.35 6.18
CA ASP A 47 17.22 10.82 4.82
C ASP A 47 16.04 10.06 4.19
N GLY A 48 14.85 10.64 4.26
CA GLY A 48 13.62 10.03 3.77
C GLY A 48 12.36 10.66 4.36
N ALA A 49 11.20 10.26 3.84
CA ALA A 49 9.91 10.69 4.35
C ALA A 49 9.32 9.64 5.30
N ASN A 50 8.98 10.05 6.53
CA ASN A 50 8.31 9.17 7.49
C ASN A 50 6.88 8.83 7.00
N VAL A 51 6.60 7.55 6.75
CA VAL A 51 5.30 7.09 6.24
C VAL A 51 4.16 7.40 7.22
N ALA A 52 4.39 7.25 8.52
CA ALA A 52 3.37 7.53 9.52
C ALA A 52 2.99 9.02 9.51
N GLU A 53 3.97 9.92 9.40
CA GLU A 53 3.70 11.35 9.27
C GLU A 53 2.94 11.67 7.97
N LEU A 54 3.28 11.02 6.85
CA LEU A 54 2.58 11.21 5.57
C LEU A 54 1.11 10.75 5.62
N VAL A 55 0.81 9.69 6.35
CA VAL A 55 -0.56 9.17 6.53
C VAL A 55 -1.35 10.11 7.44
N VAL A 56 -0.79 10.49 8.59
CA VAL A 56 -1.43 11.36 9.58
C VAL A 56 -1.65 12.77 9.03
N SER A 57 -0.65 13.38 8.36
CA SER A 57 -0.75 14.73 7.80
C SER A 57 -1.80 14.88 6.68
N ARG A 58 -2.18 13.77 6.04
CA ARG A 58 -3.28 13.69 5.06
C ARG A 58 -4.63 13.35 5.69
N GLY A 59 -4.68 13.11 7.01
CA GLY A 59 -5.89 12.80 7.74
C GLY A 59 -6.40 11.38 7.48
N PHE A 60 -5.51 10.42 7.21
CA PHE A 60 -5.88 9.01 7.04
C PHE A 60 -5.69 8.17 8.30
N GLY A 61 -5.32 8.79 9.42
CA GLY A 61 -5.18 8.13 10.72
C GLY A 61 -4.99 9.15 11.84
N THR A 62 -5.12 8.69 13.08
CA THR A 62 -4.88 9.46 14.30
C THR A 62 -3.64 8.98 15.03
N VAL A 63 -3.10 9.83 15.90
CA VAL A 63 -1.94 9.49 16.72
C VAL A 63 -2.42 8.92 18.05
N ILE A 64 -1.92 7.73 18.40
CA ILE A 64 -2.21 7.11 19.69
C ILE A 64 -1.58 7.95 20.80
N ARG A 65 -2.35 8.32 21.81
CA ARG A 65 -1.86 9.09 22.96
C ARG A 65 -1.28 8.13 24.00
N HIS A 66 0.03 8.22 24.18
CA HIS A 66 0.77 7.38 25.13
C HIS A 66 0.80 7.97 26.54
N ARG A 67 0.78 7.11 27.56
CA ARG A 67 1.12 7.46 28.94
C ARG A 67 2.64 7.45 29.14
N ASP A 68 3.14 8.07 30.22
CA ASP A 68 4.59 8.25 30.45
C ASP A 68 5.41 6.95 30.49
N PHE A 69 4.78 5.80 30.76
CA PHE A 69 5.44 4.49 30.84
C PHE A 69 5.26 3.62 29.59
N GLU A 70 4.59 4.12 28.55
CA GLU A 70 4.39 3.39 27.31
C GLU A 70 5.49 3.70 26.30
N GLU A 71 5.96 2.67 25.59
CA GLU A 71 6.85 2.86 24.46
C GLU A 71 6.14 3.65 23.36
N ARG A 72 6.83 4.66 22.83
CA ARG A 72 6.34 5.56 21.78
C ARG A 72 7.41 5.78 20.73
N SER A 73 7.00 6.23 19.55
CA SER A 73 7.93 6.58 18.47
C SER A 73 8.88 7.70 18.89
N ASN A 74 10.13 7.63 18.44
CA ASN A 74 11.10 8.72 18.57
C ASN A 74 10.68 10.00 17.82
N TYR A 75 9.69 9.90 16.93
CA TYR A 75 9.14 11.01 16.14
C TYR A 75 7.74 11.44 16.63
N TYR A 76 7.37 11.11 17.87
CA TYR A 76 6.04 11.36 18.42
C TYR A 76 5.59 12.83 18.31
N ASP A 77 6.48 13.78 18.58
CA ASP A 77 6.15 15.21 18.48
C ASP A 77 5.83 15.63 17.03
N ALA A 78 6.56 15.09 16.06
CA ALA A 78 6.30 15.32 14.63
C ALA A 78 4.94 14.73 14.22
N LEU A 79 4.58 13.56 14.75
CA LEU A 79 3.27 12.94 14.52
C LEU A 79 2.13 13.79 15.11
N LEU A 80 2.27 14.29 16.34
CA LEU A 80 1.29 15.20 16.95
C LEU A 80 1.13 16.49 16.15
N ALA A 81 2.23 17.07 15.67
CA ALA A 81 2.20 18.25 14.82
C ALA A 81 1.52 17.96 13.47
N ALA A 82 1.75 16.79 12.88
CA ALA A 82 1.06 16.35 11.66
C ALA A 82 -0.45 16.17 11.88
N GLU A 83 -0.86 15.58 13.01
CA GLU A 83 -2.26 15.41 13.38
C GLU A 83 -2.96 16.77 13.53
N SER A 84 -2.33 17.71 14.25
CA SER A 84 -2.83 19.08 14.41
C SER A 84 -3.04 19.80 13.06
N ARG A 85 -2.09 19.65 12.12
CA ARG A 85 -2.22 20.17 10.75
C ARG A 85 -3.37 19.51 9.97
N ALA A 86 -3.59 18.21 10.14
CA ALA A 86 -4.68 17.51 9.46
C ALA A 86 -6.06 17.90 10.03
N MET A 87 -6.16 18.06 11.35
CA MET A 87 -7.36 18.54 12.04
C MET A 87 -7.72 19.97 11.64
N SER A 88 -6.76 20.89 11.71
CA SER A 88 -6.98 22.29 11.30
C SER A 88 -7.32 22.42 9.82
N GLY A 89 -6.74 21.56 8.98
CA GLY A 89 -7.05 21.48 7.54
C GLY A 89 -8.32 20.70 7.19
N LYS A 90 -9.04 20.14 8.17
CA LYS A 90 -10.25 19.30 7.96
C LYS A 90 -10.06 18.22 6.88
N LYS A 91 -8.91 17.54 6.92
CA LYS A 91 -8.51 16.54 5.91
C LYS A 91 -8.97 15.14 6.28
N GLY A 92 -9.34 14.35 5.27
CA GLY A 92 -9.67 12.93 5.44
C GLY A 92 -10.71 12.70 6.53
N ILE A 93 -10.37 11.88 7.52
CA ILE A 93 -11.25 11.56 8.66
C ILE A 93 -11.57 12.76 9.56
N HIS A 94 -10.79 13.84 9.48
CA HIS A 94 -11.05 15.09 10.21
C HIS A 94 -11.94 16.06 9.44
N SER A 95 -12.41 15.68 8.25
CA SER A 95 -13.37 16.47 7.49
C SER A 95 -14.78 16.26 8.04
N ASP A 96 -15.60 17.31 8.02
CA ASP A 96 -17.05 17.20 8.29
C ASP A 96 -17.84 16.64 7.09
N ARG A 97 -17.14 16.31 5.99
CA ARG A 97 -17.75 15.76 4.77
C ARG A 97 -17.93 14.26 4.92
N ASP A 98 -19.08 13.77 4.46
CA ASP A 98 -19.30 12.33 4.36
C ASP A 98 -18.24 11.67 3.46
N PRO A 99 -17.66 10.53 3.88
CA PRO A 99 -16.71 9.79 3.07
C PRO A 99 -17.33 9.37 1.72
N PRO A 100 -16.58 9.45 0.61
CA PRO A 100 -17.04 8.92 -0.67
C PRO A 100 -17.36 7.43 -0.56
N VAL A 101 -18.61 7.06 -0.84
CA VAL A 101 -19.03 5.66 -0.81
C VAL A 101 -18.55 4.97 -2.10
N MET A 102 -17.64 4.00 -1.96
CA MET A 102 -17.18 3.16 -3.06
C MET A 102 -17.89 1.81 -3.03
N HIS A 103 -18.77 1.57 -3.99
CA HIS A 103 -19.44 0.27 -4.15
C HIS A 103 -18.62 -0.64 -5.06
N ILE A 104 -17.84 -1.53 -4.46
CA ILE A 104 -17.10 -2.57 -5.20
C ILE A 104 -17.92 -3.86 -5.21
N THR A 105 -18.23 -4.38 -6.39
CA THR A 105 -18.89 -5.67 -6.55
C THR A 105 -17.87 -6.80 -6.55
N ASP A 106 -17.89 -7.65 -5.52
CA ASP A 106 -17.06 -8.85 -5.50
C ASP A 106 -17.69 -9.98 -6.34
N LEU A 107 -17.15 -10.20 -7.54
CA LEU A 107 -17.59 -11.26 -8.45
C LEU A 107 -16.99 -12.63 -8.11
N THR A 108 -16.03 -12.69 -7.17
CA THR A 108 -15.48 -13.97 -6.70
C THR A 108 -16.45 -14.71 -5.78
N MET A 109 -17.28 -13.97 -5.04
CA MET A 109 -18.31 -14.49 -4.13
C MET A 109 -19.71 -14.48 -4.76
N ALA A 110 -19.87 -13.84 -5.91
CA ALA A 110 -21.15 -13.77 -6.61
C ALA A 110 -21.48 -15.06 -7.37
N SER A 111 -22.74 -15.19 -7.81
CA SER A 111 -23.15 -16.30 -8.66
C SER A 111 -22.43 -16.26 -10.03
N ALA A 112 -22.19 -17.44 -10.61
CA ALA A 112 -21.58 -17.56 -11.94
C ALA A 112 -22.37 -16.83 -13.03
N LYS A 113 -23.70 -16.71 -12.87
CA LYS A 113 -24.56 -15.91 -13.75
C LYS A 113 -24.15 -14.44 -13.72
N LYS A 114 -24.04 -13.84 -12.53
CA LYS A 114 -23.65 -12.44 -12.37
C LYS A 114 -22.25 -12.17 -12.93
N ALA A 115 -21.30 -13.09 -12.73
CA ALA A 115 -19.96 -12.97 -13.31
C ALA A 115 -19.98 -12.96 -14.85
N ARG A 116 -20.82 -13.80 -15.48
CA ARG A 116 -21.01 -13.82 -16.94
C ARG A 116 -21.61 -12.53 -17.48
N ASP A 117 -22.54 -11.92 -16.75
CA ASP A 117 -23.14 -10.65 -17.14
C ASP A 117 -22.13 -9.50 -17.15
N PHE A 118 -21.05 -9.59 -16.36
CA PHE A 118 -19.95 -8.61 -16.33
C PHE A 118 -18.90 -8.81 -17.42
N LEU A 119 -18.79 -10.02 -17.99
CA LEU A 119 -17.76 -10.39 -18.96
C LEU A 119 -17.69 -9.46 -20.20
N PRO A 120 -18.82 -8.99 -20.80
CA PRO A 120 -18.77 -8.10 -21.95
C PRO A 120 -18.05 -6.77 -21.69
N PHE A 121 -18.13 -6.24 -20.46
CA PHE A 121 -17.44 -5.00 -20.07
C PHE A 121 -15.93 -5.21 -20.01
N LEU A 122 -15.50 -6.38 -19.54
CA LEU A 122 -14.10 -6.77 -19.47
C LEU A 122 -13.52 -7.06 -20.87
N HIS A 123 -14.29 -7.72 -21.75
CA HIS A 123 -13.82 -8.06 -23.10
C HIS A 123 -13.72 -6.85 -24.04
N ARG A 124 -14.54 -5.82 -23.85
CA ARG A 124 -14.51 -4.61 -24.70
C ARG A 124 -13.17 -3.87 -24.59
N SER A 125 -12.57 -3.89 -23.40
CA SER A 125 -11.31 -3.22 -23.12
C SER A 125 -10.15 -4.21 -23.25
N ARG A 126 -9.33 -4.09 -24.30
CA ARG A 126 -8.20 -5.02 -24.53
C ARG A 126 -7.17 -5.03 -23.39
N ARG A 127 -7.01 -3.90 -22.69
CA ARG A 127 -6.10 -3.74 -21.56
C ARG A 127 -6.83 -2.99 -20.47
N ILE A 128 -6.81 -3.54 -19.26
CA ILE A 128 -7.49 -3.00 -18.09
C ILE A 128 -6.45 -2.87 -16.98
N SER A 129 -6.36 -1.68 -16.38
CA SER A 129 -5.56 -1.49 -15.17
C SER A 129 -6.29 -2.13 -14.00
N ALA A 130 -5.60 -3.01 -13.29
CA ALA A 130 -6.13 -3.72 -12.14
C ALA A 130 -5.08 -3.75 -11.02
N VAL A 131 -5.55 -3.89 -9.78
CA VAL A 131 -4.74 -4.05 -8.58
C VAL A 131 -4.86 -5.48 -8.11
N VAL A 132 -3.74 -6.14 -7.82
CA VAL A 132 -3.75 -7.48 -7.23
C VAL A 132 -4.13 -7.35 -5.75
N GLU A 133 -5.30 -7.84 -5.37
CA GLU A 133 -5.73 -7.87 -3.97
C GLU A 133 -5.20 -9.10 -3.25
N TYR A 134 -5.20 -10.25 -3.94
CA TYR A 134 -4.80 -11.51 -3.35
C TYR A 134 -4.20 -12.46 -4.40
N VAL A 135 -3.18 -13.21 -3.99
CA VAL A 135 -2.54 -14.25 -4.81
C VAL A 135 -3.05 -15.60 -4.34
N LEU A 136 -3.88 -16.27 -5.15
CA LEU A 136 -4.41 -17.60 -4.84
C LEU A 136 -3.37 -18.68 -5.17
N SER A 137 -2.67 -18.51 -6.30
CA SER A 137 -1.57 -19.36 -6.76
C SER A 137 -0.74 -18.60 -7.79
N GLY A 138 0.37 -19.18 -8.27
CA GLY A 138 1.23 -18.53 -9.27
C GLY A 138 0.54 -18.14 -10.60
N HIS A 139 -0.63 -18.70 -10.89
CA HIS A 139 -1.42 -18.37 -12.09
C HIS A 139 -2.84 -17.86 -11.78
N ARG A 140 -3.25 -17.78 -10.50
CA ARG A 140 -4.60 -17.35 -10.10
C ARG A 140 -4.55 -16.22 -9.10
N PHE A 141 -5.32 -15.17 -9.36
CA PHE A 141 -5.28 -13.93 -8.59
C PHE A 141 -6.70 -13.41 -8.34
N LYS A 142 -6.91 -12.75 -7.20
CA LYS A 142 -8.03 -11.83 -7.01
C LYS A 142 -7.58 -10.44 -7.44
N LEU A 143 -8.24 -9.88 -8.44
CA LEU A 143 -7.93 -8.57 -8.98
C LEU A 143 -9.06 -7.60 -8.69
N LEU A 144 -8.75 -6.42 -8.14
CA LEU A 144 -9.64 -5.26 -8.12
C LEU A 144 -9.47 -4.49 -9.42
N ILE A 145 -10.57 -4.16 -10.08
CA ILE A 145 -10.61 -3.30 -11.26
C ILE A 145 -11.30 -1.99 -10.86
N PRO A 146 -10.55 -0.93 -10.50
CA PRO A 146 -11.14 0.31 -10.00
C PRO A 146 -12.10 0.95 -11.01
N LYS A 147 -11.76 0.89 -12.30
CA LYS A 147 -12.55 1.48 -13.38
C LYS A 147 -13.95 0.85 -13.52
N GLU A 148 -14.04 -0.46 -13.31
CA GLU A 148 -15.29 -1.22 -13.44
C GLU A 148 -15.94 -1.48 -12.07
N THR A 149 -15.35 -0.96 -10.99
CA THR A 149 -15.84 -1.10 -9.62
C THR A 149 -16.15 -2.55 -9.22
N CYS A 150 -15.31 -3.49 -9.65
CA CYS A 150 -15.51 -4.91 -9.38
C CYS A 150 -14.19 -5.62 -9.05
N SER A 151 -14.30 -6.70 -8.27
CA SER A 151 -13.20 -7.64 -8.05
C SER A 151 -13.50 -8.95 -8.75
N ILE A 152 -12.51 -9.54 -9.42
CA ILE A 152 -12.64 -10.77 -10.21
C ILE A 152 -11.61 -11.83 -9.80
N ALA A 153 -11.96 -13.10 -10.03
CA ALA A 153 -11.00 -14.19 -10.03
C ALA A 153 -10.39 -14.28 -11.43
N PHE A 154 -9.11 -13.96 -11.52
CA PHE A 154 -8.36 -13.95 -12.77
C PHE A 154 -7.40 -15.13 -12.82
N SER A 155 -7.30 -15.77 -13.98
CA SER A 155 -6.33 -16.83 -14.23
C SER A 155 -5.59 -16.54 -15.53
N PHE A 156 -4.26 -16.71 -15.53
CA PHE A 156 -3.50 -16.61 -16.77
C PHE A 156 -3.93 -17.70 -17.76
N SER A 157 -4.11 -17.31 -19.01
CA SER A 157 -4.43 -18.25 -20.10
C SER A 157 -3.19 -19.00 -20.56
N GLY A 158 -3.31 -20.29 -20.85
CA GLY A 158 -2.23 -21.09 -21.44
C GLY A 158 -1.10 -21.49 -20.48
N VAL A 159 -1.22 -21.18 -19.19
CA VAL A 159 -0.23 -21.57 -18.18
C VAL A 159 -0.89 -22.31 -17.02
N ARG A 160 -0.09 -23.14 -16.36
CA ARG A 160 -0.50 -23.89 -15.17
C ARG A 160 0.68 -23.93 -14.21
N CYS A 161 0.45 -23.47 -12.98
CA CYS A 161 1.44 -23.59 -11.91
C CYS A 161 1.15 -24.85 -11.08
N PRO A 162 2.19 -25.48 -10.47
CA PRO A 162 2.02 -26.57 -9.52
C PRO A 162 0.99 -26.24 -8.43
N GLY A 163 0.16 -27.23 -8.13
CA GLY A 163 -0.73 -27.19 -6.97
C GLY A 163 0.02 -27.52 -5.68
N ARG A 164 -0.65 -27.40 -4.54
CA ARG A 164 -0.15 -27.95 -3.27
C ARG A 164 0.09 -29.46 -3.45
N ASP A 165 1.19 -29.97 -2.91
CA ASP A 165 1.58 -31.39 -2.93
C ASP A 165 1.98 -31.93 -4.32
N GLU A 166 2.43 -31.05 -5.22
CA GLU A 166 2.94 -31.42 -6.54
C GLU A 166 4.44 -31.14 -6.69
N PRO A 167 5.13 -31.80 -7.64
CA PRO A 167 6.52 -31.49 -7.92
C PRO A 167 6.73 -29.99 -8.20
N TYR A 168 7.74 -29.40 -7.57
CA TYR A 168 8.11 -27.98 -7.69
C TYR A 168 7.08 -26.99 -7.10
N SER A 169 6.31 -27.41 -6.08
CA SER A 169 5.34 -26.55 -5.38
C SER A 169 5.89 -25.75 -4.20
N ASP A 170 7.15 -25.99 -3.80
CA ASP A 170 7.84 -25.36 -2.66
C ASP A 170 8.52 -24.02 -3.03
#